data_AF-A0A7R9UF16-F1
#
_entry.id   AF-A0A7R9UF16-F1
#
_cell.length_a   1.000
_cell.length_b   1.000
_cell.length_c   1.000
_cell.angle_alpha   90.00
_cell.angle_beta   90.00
_cell.angle_gamma   90.00
#
_symmetry.space_group_name_H-M   'P 1'
#
loop_
_entity.id
_entity.type
_entity.pdbx_description
1 polymer ?
#
loop_
_entity_poly.entity_id
_entity_poly.type
_entity_poly.pdbx_seq_one_letter_code
_entity_poly.pdbx_strand_id
1 'polypeptide(L)'
;RVKLCSVGYKEYEKLAKKFFQLYDTAQQQLSAQKHYDWGLRNMLAVLRSSGATKRANVKKSEELLMYQTLRDMNLSKLVAQDVPLFLSLLSDLFPAVSGAKKETEKTQIEESLERSVEQLK
;
A
#
# COMPACT_ATOMS: atom_id res chain seq x y z
N ARG A 1 13.56 9.08 1.73
CA ARG A 1 14.89 8.43 1.55
C ARG A 1 15.43 7.85 2.87
N VAL A 2 15.82 8.68 3.83
CA VAL A 2 16.44 8.26 5.11
C VAL A 2 15.62 7.18 5.85
N LYS A 3 14.31 7.36 5.98
CA LYS A 3 13.47 6.40 6.72
C LYS A 3 13.43 5.02 6.07
N LEU A 4 13.33 4.91 4.74
CA LEU A 4 13.31 3.61 4.03
C LEU A 4 14.62 2.84 4.22
N CYS A 5 15.75 3.54 4.10
CA CYS A 5 17.06 2.96 4.39
C CYS A 5 17.12 2.43 5.83
N SER A 6 16.68 3.23 6.82
CA SER A 6 16.69 2.83 8.24
C SER A 6 15.79 1.62 8.56
N VAL A 7 14.81 1.31 7.71
CA VAL A 7 13.91 0.16 7.92
C VAL A 7 14.31 -1.07 7.09
N GLY A 8 15.48 -1.04 6.45
CA GLY A 8 16.10 -2.22 5.82
C GLY A 8 15.77 -2.43 4.35
N TYR A 9 15.26 -1.42 3.65
CA TYR A 9 15.09 -1.47 2.20
C TYR A 9 16.42 -1.20 1.49
N LYS A 10 16.80 -2.08 0.55
CA LYS A 10 17.99 -1.93 -0.30
C LYS A 10 17.74 -0.98 -1.48
N GLU A 11 16.55 -1.04 -2.08
CA GLU A 11 16.15 -0.17 -3.20
C GLU A 11 15.54 1.17 -2.74
N TYR A 12 15.93 1.64 -1.54
CA TYR A 12 15.29 2.76 -0.85
C TYR A 12 15.29 4.06 -1.65
N GLU A 13 16.24 4.30 -2.54
CA GLU A 13 16.30 5.52 -3.35
C GLU A 13 15.19 5.56 -4.40
N LYS A 14 15.05 4.48 -5.17
CA LYS A 14 14.01 4.30 -6.18
C LYS A 14 12.63 4.32 -5.51
N LEU A 15 12.46 3.56 -4.43
CA LEU A 15 11.18 3.46 -3.72
C LEU A 15 10.79 4.77 -3.02
N ALA A 16 11.76 5.55 -2.51
CA ALA A 16 11.46 6.86 -1.93
C ALA A 16 10.91 7.84 -2.97
N LYS A 17 11.46 7.83 -4.20
CA LYS A 17 10.96 8.68 -5.29
C LYS A 17 9.52 8.32 -5.66
N LYS A 18 9.24 7.02 -5.84
CA LYS A 18 7.88 6.51 -6.12
C LYS A 18 6.89 6.86 -5.00
N PHE A 19 7.30 6.67 -3.74
CA PHE A 19 6.49 7.00 -2.58
C PHE A 19 6.13 8.50 -2.56
N PHE A 20 7.10 9.37 -2.75
CA PHE A 20 6.85 10.81 -2.78
C PHE A 20 5.93 11.20 -3.94
N GLN A 21 6.22 10.68 -5.15
CA GLN A 21 5.41 10.95 -6.34
C GLN A 21 3.96 10.51 -6.15
N LEU A 22 3.72 9.33 -5.56
CA LEU A 22 2.36 8.85 -5.28
C LEU A 22 1.59 9.84 -4.42
N TYR A 23 2.19 10.28 -3.30
CA TYR A 23 1.52 11.18 -2.37
C TYR A 23 1.32 12.59 -2.94
N ASP A 24 2.30 13.11 -3.67
CA ASP A 24 2.20 14.41 -4.33
C ASP A 24 1.10 14.41 -5.39
N THR A 25 1.07 13.39 -6.26
CA THR A 25 0.03 13.26 -7.29
C THR A 25 -1.33 12.95 -6.69
N ALA A 26 -1.41 12.10 -5.65
CA ALA A 26 -2.67 11.80 -5.00
C ALA A 26 -3.28 13.03 -4.32
N GLN A 27 -2.47 13.88 -3.70
CA GLN A 27 -2.93 15.15 -3.12
C GLN A 27 -3.52 16.10 -4.18
N GLN A 28 -2.99 16.07 -5.40
CA GLN A 28 -3.44 16.92 -6.50
C GLN A 28 -4.66 16.37 -7.24
N GLN A 29 -4.79 15.04 -7.36
CA GLN A 29 -5.81 14.40 -8.19
C GLN A 29 -7.04 13.91 -7.42
N LEU A 30 -6.90 13.49 -6.15
CA LEU A 30 -8.03 12.99 -5.38
C LEU A 30 -8.91 14.12 -4.87
N SER A 31 -10.17 13.78 -4.56
CA SER A 31 -11.11 14.74 -4.00
C SER A 31 -10.63 15.30 -2.65
N ALA A 32 -10.93 16.57 -2.38
CA ALA A 32 -10.53 17.27 -1.15
C ALA A 32 -11.41 16.84 0.04
N GLN A 33 -11.08 15.70 0.66
CA GLN A 33 -11.77 15.21 1.84
C GLN A 33 -11.12 15.72 3.13
N LYS A 34 -11.94 16.14 4.11
CA LYS A 34 -11.45 16.64 5.41
C LYS A 34 -10.62 15.63 6.21
N HIS A 35 -10.88 14.34 6.01
CA HIS A 35 -10.22 13.24 6.73
C HIS A 35 -8.95 12.73 6.02
N TYR A 36 -8.60 13.25 4.85
CA TYR A 36 -7.35 12.90 4.18
C TYR A 36 -6.18 13.61 4.87
N ASP A 37 -5.23 12.80 5.35
CA ASP A 37 -3.97 13.29 5.94
C ASP A 37 -2.82 12.99 4.99
N TRP A 38 -2.46 14.00 4.18
CA TRP A 38 -1.29 14.00 3.31
C TRP A 38 -0.02 14.48 4.03
N GLY A 39 -0.08 14.70 5.35
CA GLY A 39 1.04 15.18 6.14
C GLY A 39 2.09 14.11 6.42
N LEU A 40 3.25 14.57 6.90
CA LEU A 40 4.40 13.72 7.21
C LEU A 40 4.09 12.65 8.27
N ARG A 41 3.13 12.88 9.17
CA ARG A 41 2.74 11.92 10.22
C ARG A 41 2.17 10.64 9.62
N ASN A 42 1.22 10.77 8.69
CA ASN A 42 0.65 9.62 7.97
C ASN A 42 1.74 8.92 7.14
N MET A 43 2.55 9.69 6.40
CA MET A 43 3.65 9.13 5.61
C MET A 43 4.65 8.33 6.48
N LEU A 44 5.03 8.83 7.65
CA LEU A 44 5.92 8.12 8.58
C LEU A 44 5.28 6.85 9.14
N ALA A 45 3.96 6.82 9.34
CA ALA A 45 3.26 5.61 9.75
C ALA A 45 3.35 4.54 8.68
N VAL A 46 3.16 4.90 7.41
CA VAL A 46 3.34 3.97 6.28
C VAL A 46 4.76 3.45 6.22
N LEU A 47 5.77 4.32 6.28
CA LEU A 47 7.17 3.90 6.23
C LEU A 47 7.59 3.00 7.39
N ARG A 48 7.01 3.18 8.58
CA ARG A 48 7.20 2.26 9.72
C ARG A 48 6.57 0.90 9.45
N SER A 49 5.34 0.89 8.94
CA SER A 49 4.61 -0.34 8.60
C SER A 49 5.35 -1.13 7.51
N SER A 50 5.82 -0.47 6.45
CA SER A 50 6.62 -1.07 5.39
C SER A 50 7.86 -1.79 5.94
N GLY A 51 8.51 -1.19 6.96
CA GLY A 51 9.61 -1.83 7.66
C GLY A 51 9.23 -3.13 8.36
N ALA A 52 8.08 -3.17 9.03
CA ALA A 52 7.56 -4.40 9.64
C ALA A 52 7.24 -5.46 8.59
N THR A 53 6.51 -5.07 7.52
CA THR A 53 6.16 -5.94 6.40
C THR A 53 7.41 -6.53 5.74
N LYS A 54 8.49 -5.75 5.57
CA LYS A 54 9.76 -6.22 5.01
C LYS A 54 10.46 -7.24 5.90
N ARG A 55 10.49 -7.03 7.22
CA ARG A 55 11.09 -7.98 8.17
C ARG A 55 10.32 -9.30 8.22
N ALA A 56 9.00 -9.26 8.11
CA ALA A 56 8.17 -10.46 8.04
C ALA A 56 8.33 -11.23 6.71
N ASN A 57 8.69 -10.54 5.63
CA ASN A 57 8.74 -11.11 4.27
C ASN A 57 10.10 -10.88 3.59
N VAL A 58 11.19 -11.35 4.22
CA VAL A 58 12.57 -11.04 3.78
C VAL A 58 12.84 -11.43 2.31
N LYS A 59 12.26 -12.55 1.85
CA LYS A 59 12.45 -13.12 0.50
C LYS A 59 11.58 -12.46 -0.59
N LYS A 60 10.54 -11.69 -0.23
CA LYS A 60 9.66 -11.04 -1.21
C LYS A 60 10.32 -9.78 -1.78
N SER A 61 9.93 -9.44 -3.02
CA SER A 61 10.37 -8.20 -3.70
C SER A 61 10.03 -6.97 -2.86
N GLU A 62 10.99 -6.06 -2.69
CA GLU A 62 10.78 -4.81 -1.96
C GLU A 62 9.73 -3.93 -2.61
N GLU A 63 9.69 -3.94 -3.95
CA GLU A 63 8.72 -3.22 -4.75
C GLU A 63 7.29 -3.74 -4.50
N LEU A 64 7.12 -5.07 -4.44
CA LEU A 64 5.84 -5.70 -4.09
C LEU A 64 5.39 -5.36 -2.66
N LEU A 65 6.31 -5.44 -1.69
CA LEU A 65 6.00 -5.15 -0.29
C LEU A 65 5.61 -3.68 -0.08
N MET A 66 6.28 -2.77 -0.79
CA MET A 66 5.93 -1.35 -0.78
C MET A 66 4.55 -1.11 -1.40
N TYR A 67 4.28 -1.72 -2.56
CA TYR A 67 2.98 -1.65 -3.22
C TYR A 67 1.84 -2.11 -2.30
N GLN A 68 1.99 -3.29 -1.66
CA GLN A 68 0.99 -3.84 -0.74
C GLN A 68 0.77 -2.91 0.46
N THR A 69 1.84 -2.45 1.09
CA THR A 69 1.72 -1.56 2.25
C THR A 69 1.02 -0.24 1.90
N LEU A 70 1.36 0.35 0.75
CA LEU A 70 0.72 1.57 0.25
C LEU A 70 -0.76 1.34 -0.06
N ARG A 71 -1.09 0.23 -0.71
CA ARG A 71 -2.48 -0.14 -1.02
C ARG A 71 -3.29 -0.28 0.26
N ASP A 72 -2.87 -1.12 1.20
CA ASP A 72 -3.68 -1.49 2.35
C ASP A 72 -3.88 -0.31 3.33
N MET A 73 -2.84 0.50 3.53
CA MET A 73 -2.89 1.63 4.47
C MET A 73 -3.66 2.84 3.95
N ASN A 74 -3.81 2.99 2.62
CA ASN A 74 -4.53 4.11 2.04
C ASN A 74 -5.96 3.72 1.64
N LEU A 75 -6.19 2.53 1.07
CA LEU A 75 -7.53 2.10 0.63
C LEU A 75 -8.58 2.16 1.73
N SER A 76 -8.23 1.81 2.97
CA SER A 76 -9.16 1.85 4.12
C SER A 76 -9.67 3.24 4.48
N LYS A 77 -9.02 4.30 3.97
CA LYS A 77 -9.35 5.70 4.24
C LYS A 77 -9.99 6.42 3.06
N LEU A 78 -9.89 5.85 1.86
CA LEU A 78 -10.38 6.50 0.65
C LEU A 78 -11.89 6.33 0.51
N VAL A 79 -12.55 7.38 0.04
CA VAL A 79 -13.94 7.27 -0.41
C VAL A 79 -14.01 6.45 -1.69
N ALA A 80 -15.12 5.74 -1.92
CA ALA A 80 -15.27 4.80 -3.03
C ALA A 80 -14.95 5.40 -4.42
N GLN A 81 -15.28 6.67 -4.63
CA GLN A 81 -15.00 7.38 -5.89
C GLN A 81 -13.51 7.58 -6.17
N ASP A 82 -12.67 7.72 -5.13
CA ASP A 82 -11.23 8.00 -5.26
C ASP A 82 -10.41 6.70 -5.35
N VAL A 83 -10.98 5.56 -4.96
CA VAL A 83 -10.31 4.26 -4.97
C VAL A 83 -9.78 3.88 -6.35
N PRO A 84 -10.57 3.93 -7.45
CA PRO A 84 -10.07 3.60 -8.78
C PRO A 84 -8.91 4.50 -9.23
N LEU A 85 -8.99 5.80 -8.92
CA LEU A 85 -7.98 6.77 -9.27
C LEU A 85 -6.66 6.50 -8.53
N PHE A 86 -6.73 6.26 -7.22
CA PHE A 86 -5.56 5.89 -6.44
C PHE A 86 -4.92 4.57 -6.91
N LEU A 87 -5.73 3.56 -7.24
CA LEU A 87 -5.23 2.29 -7.77
C LEU A 87 -4.57 2.46 -9.14
N SER A 88 -5.07 3.36 -9.99
CA SER A 88 -4.42 3.71 -11.26
C SER A 88 -3.04 4.33 -11.01
N LEU A 89 -2.96 5.36 -10.15
CA LEU A 89 -1.69 5.99 -9.77
C LEU A 89 -0.69 4.99 -9.21
N LEU A 90 -1.17 4.06 -8.37
CA LEU A 90 -0.34 3.02 -7.80
C LEU A 90 0.13 2.02 -8.87
N SER A 91 -0.72 1.65 -9.82
CA SER A 91 -0.36 0.78 -10.94
C SER A 91 0.70 1.43 -11.84
N ASP A 92 0.56 2.71 -12.15
CA ASP A 92 1.47 3.47 -13.00
C ASP A 92 2.88 3.58 -12.37
N LEU A 93 2.94 3.74 -11.05
CA LEU A 93 4.20 3.78 -10.32
C LEU A 93 4.83 2.40 -10.11
N PHE A 94 4.05 1.32 -10.12
CA PHE A 94 4.50 -0.05 -9.84
C PHE A 94 4.05 -1.04 -10.92
N PRO A 95 4.44 -0.85 -12.19
CA PRO A 95 3.92 -1.63 -13.32
C PRO A 95 4.29 -3.12 -13.23
N ALA A 96 5.48 -3.43 -12.71
CA ALA A 96 5.95 -4.81 -12.53
C ALA A 96 5.15 -5.60 -11.48
N VAL A 97 4.45 -4.92 -10.56
CA VAL A 97 3.66 -5.54 -9.50
C VAL A 97 2.19 -5.67 -9.91
N SER A 98 1.65 -4.67 -10.60
CA SER A 98 0.24 -4.66 -11.04
C SER A 98 -0.10 -5.80 -12.00
N GLY A 99 0.85 -6.22 -12.84
CA GLY A 99 0.69 -7.33 -13.79
C GLY A 99 0.85 -8.73 -13.19
N ALA A 100 1.37 -8.84 -11.96
CA ALA A 100 1.39 -10.13 -11.26
C ALA A 100 -0.05 -10.45 -10.87
N LYS A 101 -0.63 -11.49 -11.49
CA LYS A 101 -1.98 -12.00 -11.16
C LYS A 101 -2.16 -12.00 -9.64
N LYS A 102 -3.33 -11.51 -9.20
CA LYS A 102 -3.83 -11.62 -7.83
C LYS A 102 -3.90 -13.10 -7.41
N GLU A 103 -2.77 -13.74 -7.15
CA GLU A 103 -2.70 -14.72 -6.07
C GLU A 103 -2.76 -13.87 -4.79
N THR A 104 -3.96 -13.33 -4.55
CA THR A 104 -4.32 -13.00 -3.18
C THR A 104 -4.41 -14.38 -2.57
N GLU A 105 -3.33 -14.84 -1.93
CA GLU A 105 -3.38 -16.02 -1.08
C GLU A 105 -4.59 -15.79 -0.17
N LYS A 106 -5.71 -16.48 -0.44
CA LYS A 106 -6.88 -16.41 0.41
C LYS A 106 -6.38 -16.75 1.79
N THR A 107 -6.36 -15.75 2.66
CA THR A 107 -5.76 -15.96 3.97
C THR A 107 -6.70 -16.94 4.70
N GLN A 108 -6.17 -17.80 5.57
CA GLN A 108 -6.99 -18.71 6.39
C GLN A 108 -8.13 -17.97 7.11
N ILE A 109 -7.95 -16.69 7.38
CA ILE A 109 -8.94 -15.77 7.94
C ILE A 109 -10.11 -15.52 6.97
N GLU A 110 -9.85 -15.26 5.68
CA GLU A 110 -10.90 -15.05 4.67
C GLU A 110 -11.73 -16.33 4.48
N GLU A 111 -11.08 -17.50 4.45
CA GLU A 111 -11.77 -18.78 4.38
C GLU A 111 -12.62 -19.06 5.63
N SER A 112 -12.07 -18.77 6.82
CA SER A 112 -12.80 -18.95 8.09
C SER A 112 -13.98 -17.99 8.22
N LEU A 113 -13.85 -16.77 7.68
CA LEU A 113 -14.92 -15.79 7.64
C LEU A 113 -16.04 -16.25 6.71
N GLU A 114 -15.72 -16.72 5.49
CA GLU A 114 -16.70 -17.26 4.55
C GLU A 114 -17.49 -18.42 5.18
N ARG A 115 -16.80 -19.35 5.85
CA ARG A 115 -17.45 -20.47 6.57
C ARG A 115 -18.40 -19.99 7.67
N SER A 116 -17.99 -18.98 8.45
CA SER A 116 -18.81 -18.45 9.54
C SER A 116 -20.06 -17.73 9.02
N VAL A 117 -19.93 -16.99 7.91
CA VAL A 117 -21.05 -16.31 7.25
C VAL A 117 -22.04 -17.33 6.68
N GLU A 118 -21.56 -18.46 6.16
CA GLU A 118 -22.41 -19.53 5.65
C GLU A 118 -23.14 -20.28 6.76
N GLN A 119 -22.53 -20.44 7.94
CA GLN A 119 -23.18 -21.02 9.12
C GLN A 119 -24.28 -20.15 9.74
N LEU A 120 -24.28 -18.85 9.46
CA LEU A 120 -25.28 -17.88 9.95
C LEU A 120 -26.47 -17.69 8.99
N LYS A 121 -26.42 -18.32 7.80
CA LYS A 121 -27.53 -18.37 6.84
C LYS A 121 -28.39 -19.61 7.08
#